data_AF-A0A7S2K0T7-F1
#
_entry.id   AF-A0A7S2K0T7-F1
#
_cell.length_a   1.000
_cell.length_b   1.000
_cell.length_c   1.000
_cell.angle_alpha   90.00
_cell.angle_beta   90.00
_cell.angle_gamma   90.00
#
_symmetry.space_group_name_H-M   'P 1'
#
loop_
_entity.id
_entity.type
_entity.pdbx_description
1 polymer ?
#
loop_
_entity_poly.entity_id
_entity_poly.type
_entity_poly.pdbx_seq_one_letter_code
_entity_poly.pdbx_strand_id
1 'polypeptide(L)'
;LYFTSYTITSVGYGDIGPKNIVEIIVCTFMIVISGISWAVVLGQVCGTIANLKKEEQAFRSSMDELNNMMHDRVLRPEMKRRLRGFFLSNRLAQRRARHMDVINSLSPGLKGEVVMEVNRVWIQKVNFLREMLCEALYILSR
;
A
#
# COMPACT_ATOMS: atom_id res chain seq x y z
N LEU A 1 -36.05 10.87 3.95
CA LEU A 1 -34.79 10.69 3.21
C LEU A 1 -33.95 11.97 3.15
N TYR A 2 -34.47 13.09 2.63
CA TYR A 2 -33.75 14.36 2.56
C TYR A 2 -33.18 14.83 3.94
N PHE A 3 -34.04 14.98 4.96
CA PHE A 3 -33.64 15.32 6.34
C PHE A 3 -32.57 14.36 6.91
N THR A 4 -32.80 13.06 6.73
CA THR A 4 -31.91 12.00 7.22
C THR A 4 -30.54 12.05 6.55
N SER A 5 -30.49 12.31 5.24
CA SER A 5 -29.23 12.35 4.49
C SER A 5 -28.29 13.46 4.96
N TYR A 6 -28.80 14.68 5.15
CA TYR A 6 -27.96 15.79 5.59
C TYR A 6 -27.60 15.71 7.08
N THR A 7 -28.41 15.01 7.89
CA THR A 7 -28.12 14.76 9.31
C THR A 7 -27.00 13.72 9.45
N ILE A 8 -27.05 12.65 8.64
CA ILE A 8 -25.99 11.62 8.57
C ILE A 8 -24.67 12.20 8.09
N THR A 9 -24.69 13.06 7.07
CA THR A 9 -23.48 13.67 6.53
C THR A 9 -23.03 14.93 7.29
N SER A 10 -23.65 15.24 8.43
CA SER A 10 -23.36 16.42 9.27
C SER A 10 -23.50 17.79 8.57
N VAL A 11 -24.25 17.87 7.46
CA VAL A 11 -24.47 19.12 6.72
C VAL A 11 -25.46 20.03 7.46
N GLY A 12 -26.60 19.49 7.91
CA GLY A 12 -27.52 20.18 8.82
C GLY A 12 -28.08 21.52 8.32
N TYR A 13 -28.81 21.54 7.20
CA TYR A 13 -29.38 22.80 6.66
C TYR A 13 -30.35 23.52 7.60
N GLY A 14 -30.99 22.81 8.53
CA GLY A 14 -31.87 23.39 9.55
C GLY A 14 -33.24 23.84 9.05
N ASP A 15 -33.58 23.46 7.82
CA ASP A 15 -34.86 23.77 7.16
C ASP A 15 -36.02 22.88 7.66
N ILE A 16 -35.70 21.66 8.07
CA ILE A 16 -36.62 20.71 8.70
C ILE A 16 -36.07 20.42 10.10
N GLY A 17 -36.90 20.55 11.12
CA GLY A 17 -36.48 20.34 12.50
C GLY A 17 -37.65 19.98 13.42
N PRO A 18 -37.34 19.41 14.60
CA PRO A 18 -38.36 18.98 15.54
C PRO A 18 -39.15 20.17 16.09
N LYS A 19 -40.46 20.00 16.24
CA LYS A 19 -41.39 20.97 16.82
C LYS A 19 -41.84 20.55 18.22
N ASN A 20 -41.88 19.25 18.49
CA ASN A 20 -42.37 18.68 19.74
C ASN A 20 -41.24 18.04 20.57
N ILE A 21 -41.43 17.94 21.89
CA ILE A 21 -40.43 17.34 22.81
C ILE A 21 -40.06 15.91 22.39
N VAL A 22 -41.05 15.11 21.97
CA VAL A 22 -40.81 13.74 21.47
C VAL A 22 -39.93 13.74 20.22
N GLU A 23 -40.17 14.67 19.29
CA GLU A 23 -39.38 14.81 18.07
C GLU A 23 -37.95 15.27 18.37
N ILE A 24 -37.77 16.15 19.37
CA ILE A 24 -36.45 16.59 19.85
C ILE A 24 -35.66 15.39 20.34
N ILE A 25 -36.25 14.55 21.21
CA ILE A 25 -35.59 13.36 21.75
C ILE A 25 -35.15 12.41 20.62
N VAL A 26 -36.04 12.13 19.66
CA VAL A 26 -35.73 11.27 18.51
C VAL A 26 -34.61 11.87 17.65
N CYS A 27 -34.67 13.17 17.35
CA CYS A 27 -33.64 13.86 16.57
C CYS A 27 -32.28 13.84 17.28
N THR A 28 -32.25 14.02 18.61
CA THR A 28 -31.02 13.92 19.40
C THR A 28 -30.38 12.54 19.25
N PHE A 29 -31.15 11.46 19.41
CA PHE A 29 -30.62 10.11 19.19
C PHE A 29 -30.14 9.88 17.75
N MET A 30 -30.90 10.37 16.76
CA MET A 30 -30.49 10.29 15.35
C MET A 30 -29.17 11.00 15.09
N ILE A 31 -28.96 12.20 15.64
CA ILE A 31 -27.70 12.96 15.51
C ILE A 31 -26.54 12.21 16.17
N VAL A 32 -26.74 11.66 17.37
CA VAL A 32 -25.70 10.88 18.06
C VAL A 32 -25.30 9.65 17.25
N ILE A 33 -26.26 8.87 16.77
CA ILE A 33 -25.99 7.67 15.94
C ILE A 33 -25.32 8.08 14.63
N SER A 34 -25.80 9.16 14.00
CA SER A 34 -25.23 9.71 12.77
C SER A 34 -23.77 10.10 12.97
N GLY A 35 -23.44 10.82 14.04
CA GLY A 35 -22.07 11.20 14.39
C GLY A 35 -21.14 10.00 14.57
N ILE A 36 -21.60 8.96 15.28
CA ILE A 36 -20.83 7.72 15.45
C ILE A 36 -20.61 7.05 14.08
N SER A 37 -21.66 6.93 13.26
CA SER A 37 -21.55 6.31 11.94
C SER A 37 -20.58 7.07 11.03
N TRP A 38 -20.62 8.40 11.04
CA TRP A 38 -19.73 9.24 10.24
C TRP A 38 -18.28 9.13 10.70
N ALA A 39 -18.03 9.07 12.01
CA ALA A 39 -16.68 8.86 12.56
C ALA A 39 -16.10 7.50 12.10
N VAL A 40 -16.91 6.44 12.07
CA VAL A 40 -16.47 5.12 11.57
C VAL A 40 -16.12 5.19 10.09
N VAL A 41 -16.97 5.81 9.26
CA VAL A 41 -16.72 5.95 7.81
C VAL A 41 -15.42 6.71 7.56
N LEU A 42 -15.23 7.86 8.22
CA LEU A 42 -13.99 8.64 8.12
C LEU A 42 -12.77 7.82 8.56
N GLY A 43 -12.87 7.09 9.67
CA GLY A 43 -11.81 6.21 10.15
C GLY A 43 -11.39 5.16 9.12
N GLN A 44 -12.36 4.51 8.46
CA GLN A 44 -12.10 3.51 7.43
C GLN A 44 -11.45 4.12 6.18
N VAL A 45 -11.90 5.30 5.75
CA VAL A 45 -11.31 6.01 4.61
C VAL A 45 -9.87 6.40 4.92
N CYS A 46 -9.61 7.01 6.08
CA CYS A 46 -8.27 7.36 6.52
C CYS A 46 -7.36 6.13 6.63
N GLY A 47 -7.86 5.04 7.22
CA GLY A 47 -7.11 3.77 7.32
C GLY A 47 -6.78 3.17 5.96
N THR A 48 -7.72 3.22 5.02
CA THR A 48 -7.49 2.76 3.64
C THR A 48 -6.42 3.61 2.96
N ILE A 49 -6.52 4.93 3.03
CA ILE A 49 -5.52 5.85 2.44
C ILE A 49 -4.14 5.62 3.06
N ALA A 50 -4.06 5.41 4.37
CA ALA A 50 -2.81 5.11 5.07
C ALA A 50 -2.19 3.79 4.58
N ASN A 51 -3.01 2.75 4.41
CA ASN A 51 -2.58 1.46 3.89
C ASN A 51 -2.06 1.55 2.44
N LEU A 52 -2.75 2.29 1.56
CA LEU A 52 -2.29 2.51 0.19
C LEU A 52 -0.91 3.19 0.14
N LYS A 53 -0.62 4.08 1.09
CA LYS A 53 0.64 4.83 1.16
C LYS A 53 1.70 4.16 2.03
N LYS A 54 1.46 2.98 2.58
CA LYS A 54 2.35 2.33 3.57
C LYS A 54 3.79 2.15 3.06
N GLU A 55 3.97 1.68 1.83
CA GLU A 55 5.32 1.50 1.25
C GLU A 55 6.05 2.82 1.01
N GLU A 56 5.34 3.83 0.50
CA GLU A 56 5.89 5.17 0.28
C GLU A 56 6.27 5.82 1.61
N GLN A 57 5.42 5.67 2.64
CA GLN A 57 5.68 6.18 3.98
C GLN A 57 6.91 5.51 4.61
N ALA A 58 7.07 4.19 4.46
CA ALA A 58 8.24 3.49 4.95
C ALA A 58 9.53 3.98 4.27
N PHE A 59 9.50 4.18 2.94
CA PHE A 59 10.65 4.71 2.21
C PHE A 59 11.00 6.14 2.65
N ARG A 60 9.99 7.01 2.80
CA ARG A 60 10.17 8.37 3.31
C ARG A 60 10.77 8.38 4.71
N SER A 61 10.27 7.54 5.60
CA SER A 61 10.81 7.40 6.97
C SER A 61 12.30 7.03 6.96
N SER A 62 12.72 6.07 6.11
CA SER A 62 14.13 5.71 5.98
C SER A 62 14.98 6.84 5.36
N MET A 63 14.43 7.61 4.41
CA MET A 63 15.10 8.77 3.85
C MET A 63 15.25 9.90 4.88
N ASP A 64 14.25 10.10 5.74
CA ASP A 64 14.29 11.08 6.82
C ASP A 64 15.32 10.71 7.88
N GLU A 65 15.39 9.43 8.27
CA GLU A 65 16.43 8.92 9.17
C GLU A 65 17.83 9.08 8.57
N LEU A 66 17.99 8.79 7.28
CA LEU A 66 19.24 9.07 6.55
C LEU A 66 19.58 10.56 6.59
N ASN A 67 18.61 11.44 6.33
CA ASN A 67 18.81 12.89 6.37
C ASN A 67 19.25 13.37 7.76
N ASN A 68 18.63 12.87 8.82
CA ASN A 68 18.98 13.19 10.20
C ASN A 68 20.41 12.73 10.51
N MET A 69 20.75 11.47 10.22
CA MET A 69 22.10 10.94 10.41
C MET A 69 23.17 11.77 9.65
N MET A 70 22.87 12.19 8.42
CA MET A 70 23.77 13.01 7.61
C MET A 70 23.96 14.43 8.18
N HIS A 71 22.94 14.96 8.86
CA HIS A 71 22.98 16.24 9.54
C HIS A 71 23.82 16.12 10.82
N ASP A 72 23.52 15.13 11.67
CA ASP A 72 24.17 14.93 12.97
C ASP A 72 25.68 14.66 12.83
N ARG A 73 26.07 13.92 11.78
CA ARG A 73 27.48 13.62 11.47
C ARG A 73 28.17 14.69 10.62
N VAL A 74 27.49 15.80 10.32
CA VAL A 74 28.02 16.93 9.52
C VAL A 74 28.69 16.45 8.22
N LEU A 75 28.00 15.58 7.46
CA LEU A 75 28.58 15.05 6.23
C LEU A 75 28.73 16.14 5.16
N ARG A 76 29.79 16.03 4.35
CA ARG A 76 30.04 16.93 3.22
C ARG A 76 28.88 16.89 2.21
N PRO A 77 28.53 18.01 1.55
CA PRO A 77 27.41 18.09 0.62
C PRO A 77 27.44 17.04 -0.50
N GLU A 78 28.62 16.72 -1.03
CA GLU A 78 28.79 15.71 -2.08
C GLU A 78 28.39 14.30 -1.62
N MET A 79 28.77 13.93 -0.40
CA MET A 79 28.42 12.64 0.19
C MET A 79 26.91 12.55 0.43
N LYS A 80 26.28 13.65 0.89
CA LYS A 80 24.83 13.72 1.07
C LYS A 80 24.08 13.48 -0.24
N ARG A 81 24.54 14.09 -1.33
CA ARG A 81 23.97 13.88 -2.67
C ARG A 81 24.10 12.43 -3.13
N ARG A 82 25.29 11.84 -2.96
CA ARG A 82 25.56 10.45 -3.36
C ARG A 82 24.70 9.44 -2.58
N LEU A 83 24.55 9.64 -1.26
CA LEU A 83 23.73 8.78 -0.39
C LEU A 83 22.25 8.83 -0.79
N ARG A 84 21.68 10.03 -0.99
CA ARG A 84 20.29 10.18 -1.45
C ARG A 84 20.07 9.54 -2.83
N GLY A 85 21.02 9.77 -3.75
CA GLY A 85 20.99 9.17 -5.08
C GLY A 85 20.97 7.64 -5.01
N PHE A 86 21.83 7.04 -4.18
CA PHE A 86 21.84 5.59 -3.97
C PHE A 86 20.49 5.06 -3.46
N PHE A 87 19.91 5.68 -2.41
CA PHE A 87 18.61 5.24 -1.88
C PHE A 87 17.47 5.36 -2.90
N LEU A 88 17.44 6.44 -3.69
CA LEU A 88 16.46 6.63 -4.74
C LEU A 88 16.61 5.59 -5.87
N SER A 89 17.82 5.38 -6.37
CA SER A 89 18.09 4.40 -7.44
C SER A 89 17.85 2.97 -6.98
N ASN A 90 18.20 2.64 -5.72
CA ASN A 90 18.07 1.29 -5.18
C ASN A 90 16.62 0.94 -4.80
N ARG A 91 15.68 1.89 -4.86
CA ARG A 91 14.26 1.69 -4.50
C ARG A 91 13.61 0.54 -5.27
N LEU A 92 13.87 0.46 -6.59
CA LEU A 92 13.33 -0.62 -7.43
C LEU A 92 13.96 -1.98 -7.12
N ALA A 93 15.26 -2.01 -6.82
CA ALA A 93 15.96 -3.23 -6.47
C ALA A 93 15.52 -3.75 -5.09
N GLN A 94 15.35 -2.87 -4.10
CA GLN A 94 14.76 -3.25 -2.81
C GLN A 94 13.33 -3.76 -2.93
N ARG A 95 12.52 -3.19 -3.82
CA ARG A 95 11.18 -3.72 -4.12
C ARG A 95 11.24 -5.14 -4.67
N ARG A 96 12.17 -5.41 -5.60
CA ARG A 96 12.41 -6.76 -6.13
C ARG A 96 12.88 -7.74 -5.06
N ALA A 97 13.80 -7.32 -4.19
CA ALA A 97 14.28 -8.15 -3.09
C ALA A 97 13.12 -8.58 -2.16
N ARG A 98 12.25 -7.64 -1.77
CA ARG A 98 11.04 -7.95 -0.97
C ARG A 98 10.08 -8.91 -1.68
N HIS A 99 9.90 -8.79 -3.00
CA HIS A 99 9.11 -9.76 -3.75
C HIS A 99 9.73 -11.16 -3.73
N MET A 100 11.06 -11.26 -3.67
CA MET A 100 11.74 -12.55 -3.56
C MET A 100 11.47 -13.22 -2.22
N ASP A 101 11.34 -12.47 -1.12
CA ASP A 101 10.96 -13.02 0.19
C ASP A 101 9.58 -13.67 0.14
N VAL A 102 8.62 -13.03 -0.56
CA VAL A 102 7.29 -13.61 -0.79
C VAL A 102 7.39 -14.89 -1.62
N ILE A 103 8.16 -14.89 -2.70
CA ILE A 103 8.37 -16.08 -3.54
C ILE A 103 9.03 -17.22 -2.74
N ASN A 104 9.94 -16.90 -1.82
CA ASN A 104 10.60 -17.87 -0.95
C ASN A 104 9.68 -18.48 0.11
N SER A 105 8.56 -17.83 0.44
CA SER A 105 7.54 -18.38 1.35
C SER A 105 6.61 -19.41 0.68
N LEU A 106 6.68 -19.56 -0.65
CA LEU A 106 5.86 -20.52 -1.40
C LEU A 106 6.42 -21.94 -1.29
N SER A 107 5.55 -22.93 -1.53
CA SER A 107 5.98 -24.33 -1.65
C SER A 107 6.96 -24.50 -2.84
N PRO A 108 7.87 -25.49 -2.80
CA PRO A 108 8.89 -25.66 -3.85
C PRO A 108 8.31 -25.78 -5.27
N GLY A 109 7.18 -26.47 -5.44
CA GLY A 109 6.50 -26.59 -6.74
C GLY A 109 5.94 -25.26 -7.23
N LEU A 110 5.16 -24.57 -6.41
CA LEU A 110 4.53 -23.29 -6.76
C LEU A 110 5.57 -22.18 -6.99
N LYS A 111 6.67 -22.21 -6.24
CA LYS A 111 7.83 -21.33 -6.45
C LYS A 111 8.42 -21.52 -7.85
N GLY A 112 8.60 -22.77 -8.27
CA GLY A 112 9.10 -23.11 -9.61
C GLY A 112 8.21 -22.52 -10.71
N GLU A 113 6.89 -22.72 -10.62
CA GLU A 113 5.91 -22.18 -11.55
C GLU A 113 5.94 -20.65 -11.63
N VAL A 114 5.93 -19.97 -10.48
CA VAL A 114 5.95 -18.50 -10.41
C VAL A 114 7.25 -17.93 -10.98
N VAL A 115 8.41 -18.52 -10.64
CA VAL A 115 9.71 -18.06 -11.16
C VAL A 115 9.79 -18.24 -12.68
N MET A 116 9.26 -19.35 -13.20
CA MET A 116 9.18 -19.61 -14.64
C MET A 116 8.31 -18.59 -15.36
N GLU A 117 7.13 -18.26 -14.80
CA GLU A 117 6.23 -17.28 -15.42
C GLU A 117 6.81 -15.86 -15.37
N VAL A 118 7.39 -15.44 -14.24
CA VAL A 118 8.02 -14.11 -14.08
C VAL A 118 9.17 -13.92 -15.08
N ASN A 119 9.94 -14.97 -15.36
CA ASN A 119 11.11 -14.91 -16.24
C ASN A 119 10.84 -15.38 -17.68
N ARG A 120 9.60 -15.75 -18.01
CA ARG A 120 9.22 -16.37 -19.29
C ARG A 120 9.71 -15.58 -20.51
N VAL A 121 9.57 -14.25 -20.46
CA VAL A 121 10.01 -13.35 -21.55
C VAL A 121 11.52 -13.42 -21.77
N TRP A 122 12.30 -13.51 -20.71
CA TRP A 122 13.77 -13.60 -20.78
C TRP A 122 14.22 -14.98 -21.24
N ILE A 123 13.56 -16.03 -20.72
CA ILE A 123 13.82 -17.42 -21.10
C ILE A 123 13.58 -17.63 -22.60
N GLN A 124 12.52 -17.04 -23.17
CA GLN A 124 12.22 -17.16 -24.60
C GLN A 124 13.17 -16.35 -25.49
N LYS A 125 13.65 -15.20 -24.99
CA LYS A 125 14.57 -14.33 -25.74
C LYS A 125 16.01 -14.85 -25.76
N VAL A 126 16.43 -15.58 -24.74
CA VAL A 126 17.79 -16.10 -24.63
C VAL A 126 17.82 -17.54 -25.16
N ASN A 127 18.35 -17.72 -26.38
CA ASN A 127 18.41 -19.04 -27.05
C ASN A 127 19.04 -20.14 -26.16
N PHE A 128 20.10 -19.82 -25.42
CA PHE A 128 20.75 -20.73 -24.48
C PHE A 128 19.80 -21.29 -23.40
N LEU A 129 18.97 -20.44 -22.79
CA LEU A 129 18.04 -20.87 -21.74
C LEU A 129 16.89 -21.70 -22.30
N ARG A 130 16.44 -21.38 -23.52
CA ARG A 130 15.41 -22.14 -24.23
C ARG A 130 15.87 -23.56 -24.53
N GLU A 131 17.09 -23.72 -25.02
CA GLU A 131 17.68 -25.03 -25.33
C GLU A 131 17.82 -25.89 -24.08
N MET A 132 18.36 -25.33 -23.00
CA MET A 132 18.53 -26.03 -21.72
C MET A 132 17.20 -26.51 -21.12
N LEU A 133 16.12 -25.72 -21.22
CA LEU A 133 14.80 -26.11 -20.73
C LEU A 133 14.15 -27.20 -21.58
N CYS A 134 14.32 -27.18 -22.89
CA CYS A 134 13.88 -28.26 -23.77
C CYS A 134 14.60 -29.58 -23.43
N GLU A 135 15.90 -29.52 -23.16
CA GLU A 135 16.71 -30.69 -22.81
C GLU A 135 16.29 -31.28 -21.44
N ALA A 136 16.05 -30.42 -20.45
CA ALA A 136 15.56 -30.84 -19.13
C ALA A 136 14.17 -31.51 -19.20
N LEU A 137 13.25 -30.97 -20.01
CA LEU A 137 11.91 -31.56 -20.24
C LEU A 137 12.00 -32.92 -20.96
N TYR A 138 12.96 -33.08 -21.87
CA TYR A 138 13.19 -34.34 -22.57
C TYR A 138 13.71 -35.44 -21.64
N ILE A 139 14.57 -35.10 -20.68
CA ILE A 139 15.10 -36.06 -19.69
C ILE A 139 14.03 -36.50 -18.69
N LEU A 140 13.10 -35.61 -18.33
CA LEU A 140 12.01 -35.90 -17.39
C LEU A 140 10.86 -36.73 -17.98
N SER A 141 10.74 -36.84 -19.31
CA SER A 141 9.71 -37.66 -19.98
C SER A 141 10.15 -39.09 -20.26
N ARG A 142 11.37 -39.47 -19.84
CA ARG A 142 11.99 -40.77 -20.01
C ARG A 142 12.14 -41.49 -18.67
#